data_AF-A0A699RZP9-F1
#
_entry.id   AF-A0A699RZP9-F1
#
_cell.length_a   1.000
_cell.length_b   1.000
_cell.length_c   1.000
_cell.angle_alpha   90.00
_cell.angle_beta   90.00
_cell.angle_gamma   90.00
#
_symmetry.space_group_name_H-M   'P 1'
#
loop_
_entity.id
_entity.type
_entity.pdbx_description
1 polymer ?
#
loop_
_entity_poly.entity_id
_entity_poly.type
_entity_poly.pdbx_seq_one_letter_code
_entity_poly.pdbx_strand_id
1 'polypeptide(L)'
;MTWKTLMKMMTDKYYPRNEIKKLEMELCDLKVKRTDLASYTQRFQELALLCGKMFSEESDKIEKYVGGIRQIPIMLTIRGALG
;
A
#
# COMPACT_ATOMS: atom_id res chain seq x y z
N MET A 1 18.80 -28.25 11.39
CA MET A 1 18.21 -27.21 10.52
C MET A 1 16.94 -27.79 9.90
N THR A 2 15.78 -27.17 10.10
CA THR A 2 14.50 -27.67 9.55
C THR A 2 14.11 -26.88 8.30
N TRP A 3 13.31 -27.48 7.41
CA TRP A 3 12.79 -26.85 6.18
C TRP A 3 12.16 -25.47 6.44
N LYS A 4 11.44 -25.33 7.57
CA LYS A 4 10.83 -24.07 8.03
C LYS A 4 11.87 -22.97 8.31
N THR A 5 13.03 -23.33 8.88
CA THR A 5 14.13 -22.39 9.13
C THR A 5 14.80 -21.95 7.83
N LEU A 6 15.00 -22.88 6.88
CA LEU A 6 15.56 -22.57 5.56
C LEU A 6 14.66 -21.62 4.77
N MET A 7 13.34 -21.90 4.73
CA MET A 7 12.36 -21.02 4.09
C MET A 7 12.32 -19.63 4.72
N LYS A 8 12.45 -19.53 6.06
CA LYS A 8 12.53 -18.25 6.75
C LYS A 8 13.78 -17.47 6.34
N MET A 9 14.96 -18.11 6.29
CA MET A 9 16.21 -17.47 5.87
C MET A 9 16.17 -17.00 4.40
N MET A 10 15.60 -17.80 3.51
CA MET A 10 15.41 -17.42 2.09
C MET A 10 14.45 -16.23 1.97
N THR A 11 13.31 -16.27 2.67
CA THR A 11 12.36 -15.16 2.68
C THR A 11 12.97 -13.90 3.27
N ASP A 12 13.74 -13.99 4.35
CA ASP A 12 14.34 -12.82 4.99
C ASP A 12 15.44 -12.19 4.12
N LYS A 13 16.18 -13.02 3.35
CA LYS A 13 17.24 -12.57 2.44
C LYS A 13 16.71 -11.94 1.15
N TYR A 14 15.60 -12.45 0.61
CA TYR A 14 15.09 -12.05 -0.71
C TYR A 14 13.78 -11.24 -0.67
N TYR A 15 12.98 -11.42 0.40
CA TYR A 15 11.73 -10.69 0.65
C TYR A 15 11.79 -10.04 2.04
N PRO A 16 12.80 -9.19 2.31
CA PRO A 16 13.03 -8.61 3.62
C PRO A 16 11.80 -7.84 4.08
N ARG A 17 11.19 -8.32 5.17
CA ARG A 17 9.95 -7.77 5.71
C ARG A 17 10.09 -6.28 6.10
N ASN A 18 11.32 -5.84 6.34
CA ASN A 18 11.65 -4.46 6.67
C ASN A 18 11.53 -3.52 5.46
N GLU A 19 11.95 -3.95 4.27
CA GLU A 19 11.82 -3.16 3.03
C GLU A 19 10.34 -3.01 2.66
N ILE A 20 9.56 -4.09 2.79
CA ILE A 20 8.12 -4.04 2.55
C ILE A 20 7.47 -3.06 3.52
N LYS A 21 7.75 -3.16 4.83
CA LYS A 21 7.24 -2.19 5.82
C LYS A 21 7.62 -0.75 5.51
N LYS A 22 8.80 -0.52 4.95
CA LYS A 22 9.25 0.81 4.53
C LYS A 22 8.41 1.32 3.35
N LEU A 23 8.18 0.48 2.34
CA LEU A 23 7.29 0.80 1.23
C LEU A 23 5.83 1.01 1.68
N GLU A 24 5.36 0.23 2.66
CA GLU A 24 4.06 0.39 3.30
C GLU A 24 3.93 1.75 4.01
N MET A 25 4.98 2.19 4.72
CA MET A 25 5.04 3.52 5.35
C MET A 25 5.11 4.63 4.31
N GLU A 26 5.92 4.47 3.25
CA GLU A 26 6.00 5.45 2.16
C GLU A 26 4.66 5.61 1.43
N LEU A 27 3.91 4.52 1.24
CA LEU A 27 2.56 4.57 0.67
C LEU A 27 1.58 5.31 1.60
N CYS A 28 1.64 5.06 2.91
CA CYS A 28 0.80 5.75 3.89
C CYS A 28 1.14 7.24 4.04
N ASP A 29 2.39 7.64 3.83
CA ASP A 29 2.84 9.04 3.89
C ASP A 29 2.79 9.74 2.52
N LEU A 30 2.39 9.02 1.46
CA LEU A 30 2.26 9.55 0.10
C LEU A 30 1.15 10.62 0.08
N LYS A 31 1.52 11.88 0.30
CA LYS A 31 0.62 13.04 0.18
C LYS A 31 0.73 13.65 -1.21
N VAL A 32 -0.40 13.89 -1.86
CA VAL A 32 -0.45 14.66 -3.10
C VAL A 32 0.11 16.07 -2.86
N LYS A 33 1.25 16.38 -3.49
CA LYS A 33 1.59 17.78 -3.79
C LYS A 33 0.71 18.19 -4.97
N ARG A 34 -0.04 19.27 -4.79
CA ARG A 34 -1.10 19.79 -5.70
C ARG A 34 -0.75 19.86 -7.19
N THR A 35 0.54 19.80 -7.56
CA THR A 35 1.03 20.03 -8.91
C THR A 35 1.15 18.80 -9.79
N ASP A 36 1.06 17.57 -9.29
CA ASP A 36 1.20 16.40 -10.18
C ASP A 36 0.44 15.14 -9.72
N LEU A 37 -0.82 15.07 -10.16
CA LEU A 37 -1.66 13.88 -9.96
C LEU A 37 -1.15 12.68 -10.78
N ALA A 38 -0.50 12.91 -11.93
CA ALA A 38 0.00 11.84 -12.79
C ALA A 38 1.19 11.13 -12.13
N SER A 39 2.17 11.88 -11.62
CA SER A 39 3.27 11.30 -10.83
C SER A 39 2.80 10.61 -9.55
N TYR A 40 1.77 11.13 -8.89
CA TYR A 40 1.17 10.46 -7.74
C TYR A 40 0.55 9.11 -8.12
N THR A 41 -0.23 9.08 -9.21
CA THR A 41 -0.87 7.86 -9.71
C THR A 41 0.15 6.80 -10.09
N GLN A 42 1.19 7.20 -10.83
CA GLN A 42 2.26 6.30 -11.22
C GLN A 42 2.99 5.71 -10.01
N ARG A 43 3.38 6.57 -9.06
CA ARG A 43 4.11 6.13 -7.86
C ARG A 43 3.25 5.25 -6.95
N PHE A 44 1.96 5.53 -6.84
CA PHE A 44 1.02 4.67 -6.11
C PHE A 44 0.89 3.30 -6.79
N GLN A 45 0.82 3.24 -8.12
CA GLN A 45 0.76 1.96 -8.86
C GLN A 45 2.04 1.14 -8.70
N GLU A 46 3.21 1.75 -8.79
CA GLU A 46 4.52 1.10 -8.58
C GLU A 46 4.62 0.53 -7.15
N LEU A 47 4.26 1.32 -6.14
CA LEU A 47 4.26 0.89 -4.75
C LEU A 47 3.20 -0.21 -4.49
N ALA A 48 2.03 -0.13 -5.13
CA ALA A 48 0.99 -1.14 -4.97
C ALA A 48 1.38 -2.49 -5.60
N LEU A 49 2.14 -2.48 -6.68
CA LEU A 49 2.71 -3.68 -7.29
C LEU A 49 3.77 -4.33 -6.39
N LEU A 50 4.65 -3.52 -5.80
CA LEU A 50 5.67 -4.01 -4.86
C LEU A 50 5.05 -4.55 -3.56
N CYS A 51 3.99 -3.90 -3.08
CA CYS A 51 3.24 -4.26 -1.88
C CYS A 51 1.98 -5.07 -2.20
N GLY A 52 2.03 -6.02 -3.15
CA GLY A 52 0.86 -6.78 -3.60
C GLY A 52 0.13 -7.60 -2.52
N LYS A 53 0.70 -7.76 -1.31
CA LYS A 53 0.04 -8.37 -0.14
C LYS A 53 -0.66 -7.38 0.78
N MET A 54 -0.54 -6.08 0.53
CA MET A 54 -1.03 -5.02 1.40
C MET A 54 -2.49 -4.66 1.16
N PHE A 55 -3.04 -5.03 -0.01
CA PHE A 55 -4.45 -4.86 -0.36
C PHE A 55 -5.14 -6.22 -0.31
N SER A 56 -6.20 -6.33 0.50
CA SER A 56 -7.00 -7.55 0.56
C SER A 56 -8.01 -7.59 -0.59
N GLU A 57 -8.55 -6.43 -0.96
CA GLU A 57 -9.52 -6.25 -2.04
C GLU A 57 -9.20 -5.00 -2.87
N GLU A 58 -9.78 -4.90 -4.08
CA GLU A 58 -9.65 -3.71 -4.93
C GLU A 58 -10.24 -2.45 -4.24
N SER A 59 -11.22 -2.61 -3.35
CA SER A 59 -11.80 -1.53 -2.53
C SER A 59 -10.76 -0.88 -1.61
N ASP A 60 -9.91 -1.66 -0.93
CA ASP A 60 -8.84 -1.15 -0.06
C ASP A 60 -7.85 -0.28 -0.84
N LYS A 61 -7.56 -0.69 -2.09
CA LYS A 61 -6.64 -0.01 -2.99
C LYS A 61 -7.19 1.35 -3.42
N ILE A 62 -8.48 1.40 -3.77
CA ILE A 62 -9.17 2.64 -4.11
C ILE A 62 -9.24 3.55 -2.88
N GLU A 63 -9.56 3.03 -1.71
CA GLU A 63 -9.64 3.82 -0.47
C GLU A 63 -8.30 4.49 -0.14
N LYS A 64 -7.20 3.73 -0.16
CA LYS A 64 -5.84 4.24 0.08
C LYS A 64 -5.44 5.30 -0.96
N TYR A 65 -5.73 5.04 -2.23
CA TYR A 65 -5.43 5.97 -3.32
C TYR A 65 -6.14 7.31 -3.13
N VAL A 66 -7.44 7.27 -2.84
CA VAL A 66 -8.24 8.50 -2.66
C VAL A 66 -7.92 9.18 -1.31
N GLY A 67 -7.56 8.42 -0.28
CA GLY A 67 -7.11 8.95 1.02
C GLY A 67 -5.82 9.77 0.96
N GLY A 68 -4.87 9.41 0.09
CA GLY A 68 -3.66 10.23 -0.14
C GLY A 68 -3.90 11.47 -1.02
N ILE A 69 -5.01 11.50 -1.78
CA ILE A 69 -5.46 12.64 -2.60
C ILE A 69 -6.30 13.63 -1.78
N ARG A 70 -7.22 13.12 -0.97
CA ARG A 70 -8.16 13.93 -0.19
C ARG A 70 -7.76 13.89 1.28
N GLN A 71 -7.48 15.06 1.85
CA GLN A 71 -7.26 15.23 3.30
C GLN A 71 -8.52 14.96 4.16
N ILE A 72 -9.57 14.34 3.62
CA ILE A 72 -10.88 14.12 4.27
C ILE A 72 -11.13 12.61 4.34
N PRO A 73 -11.60 12.06 5.47
CA PRO A 73 -11.86 10.63 5.62
C PRO A 73 -13.14 10.23 4.88
N ILE A 74 -12.96 9.69 3.67
CA ILE A 74 -14.04 9.14 2.83
C ILE A 74 -14.60 7.83 3.41
N MET A 75 -13.93 7.27 4.44
CA MET A 75 -14.39 6.14 5.26
C MET A 75 -15.88 6.25 5.66
N LEU A 76 -16.38 7.47 5.93
CA LEU A 76 -17.77 7.67 6.33
C LEU A 76 -18.76 7.68 5.15
N THR A 77 -18.32 8.02 3.95
CA THR A 77 -19.20 8.18 2.79
C THR A 77 -19.41 6.87 2.04
N ILE A 78 -18.36 6.05 1.85
CA ILE A 78 -18.49 4.79 1.11
C ILE A 78 -19.17 3.73 1.98
N ARG A 79 -18.85 3.68 3.28
CA ARG A 79 -19.49 2.74 4.22
C ARG A 79 -20.97 3.05 4.45
N GLY A 80 -21.39 4.30 4.33
CA GLY A 80 -22.80 4.71 4.39
C GLY A 80 -23.58 4.51 3.09
N ALA A 81 -22.91 4.34 1.95
CA ALA A 81 -23.54 4.11 0.63
C ALA A 81 -23.74 2.61 0.30
N LEU A 82 -23.13 1.72 1.08
CA LEU A 82 -23.27 0.26 0.99
C LEU A 82 -24.18 -0.33 2.09
N GLY A 83 -24.84 0.53 2.87
CA GLY A 83 -25.81 0.17 3.91
C GLY A 83 -27.25 0.39 3.47
#